data_AF-A0A161MGT2-F1
#
_entry.id   AF-A0A161MGT2-F1
#
_cell.length_a   1.000
_cell.length_b   1.000
_cell.length_c   1.000
_cell.angle_alpha   90.00
_cell.angle_beta   90.00
_cell.angle_gamma   90.00
#
_symmetry.space_group_name_H-M   'P 1'
#
loop_
_entity.id
_entity.type
_entity.pdbx_description
1 polymer ?
#
loop_
_entity_poly.entity_id
_entity_poly.type
_entity_poly.pdbx_seq_one_letter_code
_entity_poly.pdbx_strand_id
1 'polypeptide(L)'
;NKDTTKAYTQGIFQSIGFKEFHNYLILSEEERDSEKGKQLLLQGIEDLKTVTRKYARKQCRWIRNRFLKAGDREVPPVYSLDASDLSKWDDHVLNPAIAVVTHLLDPNWKGFVPAPLTRNQQSLPSSTGEHYCTICQRIFIGDLQWQAHLSSKKHNRMLKKRQRQDSPEESR
;
A
#
# COMPACT_ATOMS: atom_id res chain seq x y z
N ASN A 1 -12.71 20.79 -20.05
CA ASN A 1 -11.61 20.66 -19.07
C ASN A 1 -12.16 20.69 -17.64
N LYS A 2 -12.88 19.63 -17.21
CA LYS A 2 -13.19 19.40 -15.79
C LYS A 2 -12.00 18.63 -15.22
N ASP A 3 -11.53 19.01 -14.04
CA ASP A 3 -10.37 18.45 -13.35
C ASP A 3 -10.52 16.93 -13.12
N THR A 4 -10.11 16.14 -14.13
CA THR A 4 -10.25 14.67 -14.18
C THR A 4 -9.54 14.01 -13.00
N THR A 5 -8.53 14.68 -12.44
CA THR A 5 -7.82 14.28 -11.22
C THR A 5 -8.77 14.07 -10.03
N LYS A 6 -9.77 14.94 -9.84
CA LYS A 6 -10.75 14.77 -8.75
C LYS A 6 -11.67 13.58 -9.02
N ALA A 7 -12.03 13.33 -10.28
CA ALA A 7 -12.93 12.24 -10.64
C ALA A 7 -12.34 10.85 -10.28
N TYR A 8 -11.04 10.62 -10.49
CA TYR A 8 -10.40 9.33 -10.15
C TYR A 8 -10.17 9.08 -8.66
N THR A 9 -10.60 10.00 -7.81
CA THR A 9 -10.50 9.86 -6.35
C THR A 9 -11.85 9.54 -5.70
N GLN A 10 -12.90 9.27 -6.47
CA GLN A 10 -14.25 9.05 -5.92
C GLN A 10 -14.98 7.89 -6.62
N GLY A 11 -15.72 7.12 -5.82
CA GLY A 11 -16.62 6.07 -6.30
C GLY A 11 -15.95 5.05 -7.22
N ILE A 12 -16.69 4.63 -8.25
CA ILE A 12 -16.25 3.60 -9.21
C ILE A 12 -14.98 3.98 -9.98
N PHE A 13 -14.68 5.27 -10.12
CA PHE A 13 -13.49 5.76 -10.82
C PHE A 13 -12.18 5.55 -10.05
N GLN A 14 -12.23 5.13 -8.78
CA GLN A 14 -11.05 4.68 -8.05
C GLN A 14 -10.58 3.28 -8.46
N SER A 15 -11.46 2.49 -9.11
CA SER A 15 -11.17 1.11 -9.52
C SER A 15 -9.91 1.02 -10.38
N ILE A 16 -9.23 -0.12 -10.26
CA ILE A 16 -8.08 -0.45 -11.10
C ILE A 16 -8.62 -0.97 -12.43
N GLY A 17 -8.20 -0.38 -13.55
CA GLY A 17 -8.57 -0.81 -14.90
C GLY A 17 -9.21 0.26 -15.76
N PHE A 18 -9.79 1.33 -15.20
CA PHE A 18 -10.38 2.40 -16.01
C PHE A 18 -9.40 3.55 -16.24
N LYS A 19 -8.87 4.14 -15.15
CA LYS A 19 -8.01 5.33 -15.21
C LYS A 19 -6.69 5.07 -15.93
N GLU A 20 -6.18 3.83 -15.87
CA GLU A 20 -4.96 3.41 -16.57
C GLU A 20 -5.12 3.50 -18.09
N PHE A 21 -6.34 3.33 -18.61
CA PHE A 21 -6.64 3.42 -20.05
C PHE A 21 -7.29 4.74 -20.45
N HIS A 22 -7.49 5.69 -19.53
CA HIS A 22 -8.25 6.90 -19.80
C HIS A 22 -7.78 7.64 -21.05
N ASN A 23 -6.46 7.85 -21.17
CA ASN A 23 -5.87 8.58 -22.29
C ASN A 23 -6.09 7.87 -23.64
N TYR A 24 -6.20 6.54 -23.65
CA TYR A 24 -6.56 5.77 -24.85
C TYR A 24 -8.06 5.87 -25.14
N LEU A 25 -8.90 5.76 -24.11
CA LEU A 25 -10.36 5.75 -24.25
C LEU A 25 -10.95 7.09 -24.70
N ILE A 26 -10.29 8.21 -24.41
CA ILE A 26 -10.75 9.55 -24.86
C ILE A 26 -10.33 9.92 -26.29
N LEU A 27 -9.52 9.10 -26.95
CA LEU A 27 -9.17 9.29 -28.36
C LEU A 27 -10.40 9.04 -29.26
N SER A 28 -10.41 9.73 -30.40
CA SER A 28 -11.30 9.40 -31.52
C SER A 28 -11.02 8.00 -32.06
N GLU A 29 -11.96 7.41 -32.83
CA GLU A 29 -11.79 6.06 -33.37
C GLU A 29 -10.58 5.97 -34.31
N GLU A 30 -10.37 6.98 -35.16
CA GLU A 30 -9.23 7.04 -36.07
C GLU A 30 -7.89 7.16 -35.32
N GLU A 31 -7.86 7.91 -34.22
CA GLU A 31 -6.67 8.05 -33.39
C GLU A 31 -6.34 6.79 -32.60
N ARG A 32 -7.33 5.97 -32.25
CA ARG A 32 -7.08 4.70 -31.55
C ARG A 32 -6.31 3.70 -32.41
N ASP A 33 -6.56 3.69 -33.71
CA ASP A 33 -5.88 2.82 -34.67
C ASP A 33 -4.50 3.37 -35.11
N SER A 34 -4.25 4.65 -34.81
CA SER A 34 -2.95 5.27 -35.04
C SER A 34 -1.84 4.64 -34.18
N GLU A 35 -0.59 4.88 -34.58
CA GLU A 35 0.58 4.45 -33.82
C GLU A 35 0.57 5.01 -32.38
N LYS A 36 0.12 6.25 -32.21
CA LYS A 36 -0.06 6.88 -30.90
C LYS A 36 -1.11 6.15 -30.05
N GLY A 37 -2.23 5.75 -30.65
CA GLY A 37 -3.29 5.00 -29.98
C GLY A 37 -2.78 3.65 -29.48
N LYS A 38 -2.05 2.91 -30.31
CA LYS A 38 -1.42 1.63 -29.93
C LYS A 38 -0.41 1.79 -28.78
N GLN A 39 0.41 2.85 -28.82
CA GLN A 39 1.34 3.16 -27.73
C GLN A 39 0.63 3.45 -26.41
N LEU A 40 -0.45 4.23 -26.43
CA LEU A 40 -1.25 4.53 -25.24
C LEU A 40 -1.96 3.30 -24.68
N LEU A 41 -2.41 2.38 -25.55
CA LEU A 41 -2.99 1.11 -25.14
C LEU A 41 -1.95 0.23 -24.41
N LEU A 42 -0.76 0.07 -25.00
CA LEU A 42 0.33 -0.70 -24.39
C LEU A 42 0.74 -0.11 -23.04
N GLN A 43 0.85 1.22 -22.97
CA GLN A 43 1.13 1.93 -21.72
C GLN A 43 0.06 1.65 -20.66
N GLY A 44 -1.23 1.71 -21.03
CA GLY A 44 -2.34 1.40 -20.13
C GLY A 44 -2.30 -0.04 -19.59
N ILE A 45 -1.91 -1.02 -20.42
CA ILE A 45 -1.70 -2.41 -19.99
C ILE A 45 -0.59 -2.51 -18.94
N GLU A 46 0.55 -1.85 -19.16
CA GLU A 46 1.67 -1.88 -18.22
C GLU A 46 1.37 -1.13 -16.91
N ASP A 47 0.63 -0.03 -17.01
CA ASP A 47 0.14 0.70 -15.84
C ASP A 47 -0.84 -0.16 -15.04
N LEU A 48 -1.80 -0.82 -15.70
CA LEU A 48 -2.74 -1.77 -15.09
C LEU A 48 -1.98 -2.87 -14.32
N LYS A 49 -1.04 -3.55 -14.97
CA LYS A 49 -0.22 -4.59 -14.32
C LYS A 49 0.52 -4.02 -13.11
N THR A 50 1.07 -2.80 -13.23
CA THR A 50 1.81 -2.14 -12.16
C THR A 50 0.95 -1.78 -10.97
N VAL A 51 -0.22 -1.19 -11.17
CA VAL A 51 -1.13 -0.84 -10.07
C VAL A 51 -1.71 -2.09 -9.40
N THR A 52 -1.99 -3.15 -10.15
CA THR A 52 -2.45 -4.44 -9.60
C THR A 52 -1.39 -5.07 -8.70
N ARG A 53 -0.12 -5.10 -9.12
CA ARG A 53 0.98 -5.57 -8.25
C ARG A 53 1.13 -4.72 -6.99
N LYS A 54 1.05 -3.40 -7.11
CA LYS A 54 1.10 -2.48 -5.95
C LYS A 54 -0.08 -2.73 -5.01
N TYR A 55 -1.27 -2.98 -5.55
CA TYR A 55 -2.47 -3.26 -4.79
C TYR A 55 -2.35 -4.57 -4.01
N ALA A 56 -1.95 -5.67 -4.64
CA ALA A 56 -1.70 -6.95 -3.96
C ALA A 56 -0.70 -6.78 -2.79
N ARG A 57 0.43 -6.09 -3.02
CA ARG A 57 1.40 -5.78 -1.96
C ARG A 57 0.79 -4.95 -0.82
N LYS A 58 -0.06 -3.97 -1.15
CA LYS A 58 -0.76 -3.13 -0.17
C LYS A 58 -1.75 -3.97 0.65
N GLN A 59 -2.48 -4.89 0.03
CA GLN A 59 -3.37 -5.82 0.72
C GLN A 59 -2.59 -6.70 1.71
N CYS A 60 -1.53 -7.38 1.27
CA CYS A 60 -0.70 -8.19 2.17
C CYS A 60 -0.14 -7.38 3.34
N ARG A 61 0.34 -6.15 3.07
CA ARG A 61 0.83 -5.24 4.11
C ARG A 61 -0.28 -4.84 5.07
N TRP A 62 -1.47 -4.53 4.57
CA TRP A 62 -2.63 -4.15 5.37
C TRP A 62 -3.09 -5.31 6.25
N ILE A 63 -3.28 -6.51 5.71
CA ILE A 63 -3.67 -7.71 6.47
C ILE A 63 -2.68 -7.96 7.60
N ARG A 64 -1.38 -8.05 7.29
CA ARG A 64 -0.34 -8.26 8.29
C ARG A 64 -0.32 -7.18 9.37
N ASN A 65 -0.41 -5.90 8.98
CA ASN A 65 -0.37 -4.81 9.96
C ASN A 65 -1.66 -4.74 10.80
N ARG A 66 -2.82 -5.07 10.21
CA ARG A 66 -4.14 -4.96 10.83
C ARG A 66 -4.44 -6.14 11.76
N PHE A 67 -4.01 -7.35 11.42
CA PHE A 67 -4.34 -8.55 12.18
C PHE A 67 -3.15 -9.15 12.94
N LEU A 68 -1.92 -9.05 12.41
CA LEU A 68 -0.75 -9.70 13.02
C LEU A 68 0.14 -8.74 13.83
N LYS A 69 0.01 -7.42 13.60
CA LYS A 69 0.76 -6.37 14.30
C LYS A 69 -0.12 -5.35 15.01
N ALA A 70 -1.40 -5.62 15.13
CA ALA A 70 -2.29 -4.75 15.87
C ALA A 70 -2.11 -5.07 17.36
N GLY A 71 -1.32 -4.22 18.05
CA GLY A 71 -0.90 -4.40 19.45
C GLY A 71 -2.03 -4.84 20.38
N ASP A 72 -2.72 -3.89 21.01
CA ASP A 72 -3.77 -4.19 22.00
C ASP A 72 -5.16 -4.40 21.38
N ARG A 73 -5.27 -4.45 20.04
CA ARG A 73 -6.58 -4.65 19.40
C ARG A 73 -6.99 -6.12 19.50
N GLU A 74 -8.23 -6.34 19.94
CA GLU A 74 -8.87 -7.63 19.76
C GLU A 74 -9.15 -7.84 18.26
N VAL A 75 -8.52 -8.87 17.71
CA VAL A 75 -8.67 -9.29 16.32
C VAL A 75 -8.78 -10.81 16.29
N PRO A 76 -9.57 -11.37 15.36
CA PRO A 76 -9.76 -12.81 15.27
C PRO A 76 -8.45 -13.53 14.94
N PRO A 77 -8.33 -14.83 15.29
CA PRO A 77 -7.20 -15.65 14.86
C PRO A 77 -7.15 -15.70 13.33
N VAL A 78 -5.94 -15.63 12.77
CA VAL A 78 -5.72 -15.67 11.32
C VAL A 78 -5.01 -16.97 10.97
N TYR A 79 -5.60 -17.75 10.09
CA TYR A 79 -5.01 -18.99 9.57
C TYR A 79 -4.48 -18.73 8.16
N SER A 80 -3.24 -19.10 7.89
CA SER A 80 -2.66 -19.02 6.54
C SER A 80 -2.98 -20.26 5.73
N LEU A 81 -3.37 -20.06 4.48
CA LEU A 81 -3.56 -21.11 3.48
C LEU A 81 -2.60 -20.82 2.31
N ASP A 82 -1.89 -21.83 1.83
CA ASP A 82 -0.88 -21.65 0.79
C ASP A 82 -1.47 -21.92 -0.59
N ALA A 83 -1.77 -20.84 -1.31
CA ALA A 83 -2.28 -20.88 -2.69
C ALA A 83 -1.17 -20.59 -3.73
N SER A 84 0.10 -20.80 -3.40
CA SER A 84 1.21 -20.54 -4.33
C SER A 84 1.25 -21.54 -5.50
N ASP A 85 0.82 -22.78 -5.27
CA ASP A 85 0.71 -23.84 -6.26
C ASP A 85 -0.74 -24.33 -6.37
N LEU A 86 -1.41 -23.96 -7.46
CA LEU A 86 -2.82 -24.29 -7.68
C LEU A 86 -3.06 -25.78 -7.90
N SER A 87 -2.03 -26.55 -8.27
CA SER A 87 -2.17 -28.01 -8.43
C SER A 87 -2.39 -28.73 -7.08
N LYS A 88 -2.02 -28.08 -5.97
CA LYS A 88 -2.16 -28.60 -4.59
C LYS A 88 -3.27 -27.90 -3.81
N TRP A 89 -4.22 -27.28 -4.51
CA TRP A 89 -5.29 -26.49 -3.90
C TRP A 89 -6.06 -27.26 -2.83
N ASP A 90 -6.44 -28.50 -3.12
CA ASP A 90 -7.24 -29.30 -2.20
C ASP A 90 -6.50 -29.55 -0.88
N ASP A 91 -5.22 -29.92 -0.97
CA ASP A 91 -4.39 -30.25 0.19
C ASP A 91 -3.94 -29.01 0.98
N HIS A 92 -3.60 -27.90 0.31
CA HIS A 92 -2.98 -26.73 0.94
C HIS A 92 -3.98 -25.61 1.27
N VAL A 93 -5.18 -25.62 0.68
CA VAL A 93 -6.19 -24.56 0.84
C VAL A 93 -7.54 -25.11 1.26
N LEU A 94 -8.17 -25.98 0.46
CA LEU A 94 -9.56 -26.41 0.70
C LEU A 94 -9.69 -27.24 1.98
N ASN A 95 -8.96 -28.35 2.07
CA ASN A 95 -9.04 -29.27 3.21
C ASN A 95 -8.64 -28.59 4.53
N PRO A 96 -7.55 -27.79 4.60
CA PRO A 96 -7.23 -27.04 5.81
C PRO A 96 -8.27 -25.97 6.16
N ALA A 97 -8.89 -25.30 5.18
CA ALA A 97 -9.95 -24.33 5.44
C ALA A 97 -11.20 -24.99 6.03
N ILE A 98 -11.63 -26.12 5.45
CA ILE A 98 -12.75 -26.92 5.96
C ILE A 98 -12.43 -27.40 7.38
N ALA A 99 -11.21 -27.86 7.64
CA ALA A 99 -10.79 -28.29 8.97
C ALA A 99 -10.91 -27.16 10.01
N VAL A 100 -10.41 -25.97 9.70
CA VAL A 100 -10.52 -24.80 10.58
C VAL A 100 -11.99 -24.45 10.86
N VAL A 101 -12.81 -24.36 9.81
CA VAL A 101 -14.24 -24.00 9.97
C VAL A 101 -15.00 -25.08 10.74
N THR A 102 -14.75 -26.35 10.46
CA THR A 102 -15.40 -27.47 11.14
C THR A 102 -15.07 -27.47 12.63
N HIS A 103 -13.80 -27.30 12.99
CA HIS A 103 -13.39 -27.20 14.39
C HIS A 103 -14.01 -25.99 15.12
N LEU A 104 -14.15 -24.85 14.42
CA LEU A 104 -14.80 -23.67 14.98
C LEU A 104 -16.30 -23.88 15.22
N LEU A 105 -16.97 -24.69 14.39
CA LEU A 105 -18.39 -25.02 14.54
C LEU A 105 -18.64 -26.15 15.55
N ASP A 106 -17.75 -27.14 15.61
CA ASP A 106 -17.77 -28.24 16.58
C ASP A 106 -16.39 -28.39 17.26
N PRO A 107 -16.23 -27.85 18.48
CA PRO A 107 -14.99 -27.97 19.25
C PRO A 107 -14.59 -29.41 19.58
N ASN A 108 -15.52 -30.38 19.51
CA ASN A 108 -15.24 -31.79 19.76
C ASN A 108 -14.70 -32.52 18.51
N TRP A 109 -14.65 -31.83 17.37
CA TRP A 109 -14.08 -32.39 16.15
C TRP A 109 -12.59 -32.70 16.31
N LYS A 110 -12.22 -33.95 16.06
CA LYS A 110 -10.87 -34.50 16.32
C LYS A 110 -9.92 -34.45 15.12
N GLY A 111 -10.30 -33.77 14.04
CA GLY A 111 -9.43 -33.65 12.87
C GLY A 111 -8.23 -32.75 13.12
N PHE A 112 -7.22 -32.85 12.25
CA PHE A 112 -6.06 -31.98 12.31
C PHE A 112 -6.44 -30.55 11.89
N VAL A 113 -6.15 -29.56 12.75
CA VAL A 113 -6.38 -28.14 12.48
C VAL A 113 -5.02 -27.43 12.41
N PRO A 114 -4.72 -26.68 11.35
CA PRO A 114 -3.51 -25.87 11.29
C PRO A 114 -3.51 -24.81 12.41
N ALA A 115 -2.34 -24.51 12.96
CA ALA A 115 -2.23 -23.46 13.97
C ALA A 115 -2.46 -22.06 13.37
N PRO A 116 -3.08 -21.13 14.10
CA PRO A 116 -3.18 -19.75 13.67
C PRO A 116 -1.80 -19.09 13.64
N LEU A 117 -1.65 -18.07 12.80
CA LEU A 117 -0.44 -17.26 12.70
C LEU A 117 -0.16 -16.53 14.02
N THR A 118 1.11 -16.56 14.43
CA THR A 118 1.58 -15.87 15.63
C THR A 118 1.43 -14.36 15.48
N ARG A 119 0.76 -13.73 16.45
CA ARG A 119 0.68 -12.27 16.55
C ARG A 119 1.99 -11.73 17.11
N ASN A 120 2.57 -10.75 16.43
CA ASN A 120 3.66 -9.97 16.99
C ASN A 120 3.05 -8.76 17.72
N GLN A 121 3.04 -8.82 19.05
CA GLN A 121 2.54 -7.77 19.92
C GLN A 121 3.46 -6.56 20.02
N GLN A 122 4.59 -6.51 19.28
CA GLN A 122 5.37 -5.29 19.16
C GLN A 122 4.45 -4.17 18.66
N SER A 123 4.23 -3.19 19.54
CA SER A 123 3.47 -1.99 19.23
C SER A 123 4.01 -1.40 17.93
N LEU A 124 3.13 -1.20 16.94
CA LEU A 124 3.45 -0.32 15.83
C LEU A 124 3.99 1.00 16.42
N PRO A 125 5.08 1.57 15.89
CA PRO A 125 5.66 2.78 16.43
C PRO A 125 4.54 3.81 16.61
N SER A 126 4.36 4.25 17.86
CA SER A 126 3.22 5.08 18.20
C SER A 126 3.23 6.32 17.31
N SER A 127 2.06 6.64 16.76
CA SER A 127 1.83 7.88 16.02
C SER A 127 1.63 9.07 16.99
N THR A 128 1.89 8.89 18.28
CA THR A 128 1.88 9.98 19.26
C THR A 128 3.05 10.92 19.03
N GLY A 129 2.78 12.21 19.09
CA GLY A 129 3.76 13.27 18.86
C GLY A 129 3.58 13.88 17.47
N GLU A 130 3.26 15.17 17.43
CA GLU A 130 3.27 15.97 16.22
C GLU A 130 4.55 16.81 16.21
N HIS A 131 5.35 16.68 15.14
CA HIS A 131 6.62 17.39 14.99
C HIS A 131 6.57 18.29 13.76
N TYR A 132 6.85 19.58 13.94
CA TYR A 132 6.93 20.53 12.82
C TYR A 132 8.38 20.84 12.45
N CYS A 133 8.76 20.53 11.20
CA CYS A 133 10.03 20.98 10.65
C CYS A 133 9.91 22.40 10.10
N THR A 134 10.53 23.38 10.75
CA THR A 134 10.58 24.78 10.27
C THR A 134 11.37 24.94 8.97
N ILE A 135 12.39 24.10 8.75
CA ILE A 135 13.25 24.13 7.55
C ILE A 135 12.49 23.65 6.32
N CYS A 136 11.78 22.53 6.45
CA CYS A 136 11.03 21.89 5.37
C CYS A 136 9.56 22.31 5.30
N GLN A 137 9.08 23.06 6.30
CA GLN A 137 7.68 23.49 6.48
C GLN A 137 6.69 22.33 6.37
N ARG A 138 6.93 21.26 7.12
CA ARG A 138 6.13 20.02 7.09
C ARG A 138 5.93 19.47 8.49
N ILE A 139 4.74 18.93 8.71
CA ILE A 139 4.36 18.21 9.91
C ILE A 139 4.67 16.72 9.73
N PHE A 140 5.23 16.10 10.75
CA PHE A 140 5.51 14.67 10.86
C PHE A 140 4.81 14.11 12.08
N ILE A 141 4.20 12.93 11.93
CA ILE A 141 3.45 12.28 13.00
C ILE A 141 4.25 11.07 13.50
N GLY A 142 4.58 11.08 14.79
CA GLY A 142 5.38 10.07 15.48
C GLY A 142 6.90 10.27 15.36
N ASP A 143 7.60 9.92 16.43
CA ASP A 143 9.05 10.14 16.57
C ASP A 143 9.87 9.40 15.50
N LEU A 144 9.45 8.20 15.10
CA LEU A 144 10.17 7.43 14.08
C LEU A 144 10.20 8.18 12.74
N GLN A 145 9.07 8.76 12.33
CA GLN A 145 9.00 9.53 11.10
C GLN A 145 9.81 10.82 11.20
N TRP A 146 9.79 11.45 12.38
CA TRP A 146 10.58 12.65 12.67
C TRP A 146 12.09 12.39 12.56
N GLN A 147 12.60 11.33 13.19
CA GLN A 147 14.02 10.96 13.13
C GLN A 147 14.47 10.57 11.71
N ALA A 148 13.62 9.81 10.99
CA ALA A 148 13.86 9.50 9.59
C ALA A 148 13.88 10.76 8.70
N HIS A 149 13.06 11.76 9.03
CA HIS A 149 13.05 13.04 8.34
C HIS A 149 14.35 13.82 8.58
N LEU A 150 14.77 13.97 9.83
CA LEU A 150 15.99 14.73 10.19
C LEU A 150 17.25 14.16 9.51
N SER A 151 17.35 12.84 9.41
CA SER A 151 18.46 12.15 8.73
C SER A 151 18.34 12.13 7.19
N SER A 152 17.22 12.59 6.63
CA SER A 152 16.97 12.49 5.19
C SER A 152 17.85 13.43 4.37
N LYS A 153 18.30 12.97 3.19
CA LYS A 153 19.05 13.78 2.21
C LYS A 153 18.34 15.09 1.86
N LYS A 154 17.00 15.06 1.79
CA LYS A 154 16.19 16.24 1.47
C LYS A 154 16.28 17.29 2.59
N HIS A 155 16.15 16.88 3.85
CA HIS A 155 16.27 17.78 5.00
C HIS A 155 17.65 18.44 5.02
N ASN A 156 18.71 17.63 4.93
CA ASN A 156 20.10 18.11 4.90
C ASN A 156 20.37 19.10 3.76
N ARG A 157 19.80 18.87 2.57
CA ARG A 157 19.92 19.80 1.44
C ARG A 157 19.24 21.14 1.70
N MET A 158 18.05 21.13 2.30
CA MET A 158 17.30 22.35 2.62
C MET A 158 17.99 23.14 3.74
N LEU A 159 18.53 22.44 4.74
CA LEU A 159 19.28 23.02 5.84
C LEU A 159 20.54 23.75 5.33
N LYS A 160 21.34 23.11 4.48
CA LYS A 160 22.50 23.74 3.82
C LYS A 160 22.12 24.94 2.96
N LYS A 161 20.97 24.88 2.26
CA LYS A 161 20.49 26.00 1.45
C LYS A 161 20.15 27.22 2.31
N ARG A 162 19.47 27.04 3.44
CA ARG A 162 19.16 28.15 4.35
C ARG A 162 20.41 28.74 4.99
N GLN A 163 21.34 27.90 5.46
CA GLN A 163 22.62 28.38 6.01
C GLN A 163 23.38 29.31 5.06
N ARG A 164 23.39 29.01 3.75
CA ARG A 164 24.01 29.87 2.72
C ARG A 164 23.25 31.17 2.47
N GLN A 165 21.95 31.22 2.74
CA GLN A 165 21.12 32.43 2.59
C GLN A 165 21.16 33.31 3.84
N ASP A 166 21.36 32.68 5.01
CA ASP A 166 21.49 33.34 6.31
C ASP A 166 22.95 33.74 6.62
N SER A 167 23.91 33.39 5.75
CA SER A 167 25.28 33.92 5.82
C SER A 167 25.25 35.35 5.28
N PRO A 168 25.53 36.39 6.09
CA PRO A 168 25.56 37.77 5.60
C PRO A 168 26.63 37.91 4.51
N GLU A 169 26.36 38.77 3.53
CA GLU A 169 27.40 39.38 2.71
C GLU A 169 28.44 40.03 3.64
N GLU A 170 29.51 39.30 3.94
CA GLU A 170 30.71 39.90 4.52
C GLU A 170 31.40 40.76 3.45
N SER A 171 31.34 42.07 3.69
CA SER A 171 32.30 43.11 3.28
C SER A 171 32.44 43.45 1.78
N ARG A 172 31.75 44.54 1.40
CA ARG A 172 32.35 45.59 0.57
C ARG A 172 33.04 46.60 1.48
#